data_AF-B2D1Y0-F1
#
_entry.id   AF-B2D1Y0-F1
#
_cell.length_a   1.000
_cell.length_b   1.000
_cell.length_c   1.000
_cell.angle_alpha   90.00
_cell.angle_beta   90.00
_cell.angle_gamma   90.00
#
_symmetry.space_group_name_H-M   'P 1'
#
loop_
_entity.id
_entity.type
_entity.pdbx_description
1 polymer ?
#
loop_
_entity_poly.entity_id
_entity_poly.type
_entity_poly.pdbx_seq_one_letter_code
_entity_poly.pdbx_strand_id
1 'polypeptide(L)'
;LANGDEVDPDGHVLNSLIETVMRLQREFANLKYAFLTVHKARSFGSGSERLYVTNKEVKNFEPLGEICSQAGGRIPSPQLENQNKAFASVLERHNKAAYLVVGDSANFTNWAAGEPNEADGTCVKADTHGSWHSASCDENLLVVCEFYFIL
;
A
#
# COMPACT_ATOMS: atom_id res chain seq x y z
N LEU A 1 -22.99 -65.39 -11.75
CA LEU A 1 -22.08 -64.93 -10.68
C LEU A 1 -21.03 -64.04 -11.32
N ALA A 2 -21.27 -62.74 -11.37
CA ALA A 2 -20.30 -61.65 -11.50
C ALA A 2 -21.08 -60.34 -11.73
N ASN A 3 -21.91 -59.94 -10.76
CA ASN A 3 -22.25 -58.52 -10.64
C ASN A 3 -21.12 -57.91 -9.83
N GLY A 4 -19.94 -57.83 -10.45
CA GLY A 4 -18.91 -56.95 -9.93
C GLY A 4 -19.39 -55.55 -10.22
N ASP A 5 -19.90 -54.85 -9.20
CA ASP A 5 -19.79 -53.40 -9.17
C ASP A 5 -18.29 -53.10 -9.22
N GLU A 6 -17.71 -53.12 -10.42
CA GLU A 6 -16.43 -52.47 -10.68
C GLU A 6 -16.69 -50.98 -10.51
N VAL A 7 -16.60 -50.56 -9.26
CA VAL A 7 -16.46 -49.17 -8.83
C VAL A 7 -15.34 -48.58 -9.68
N ASP A 8 -15.70 -47.81 -10.72
CA ASP A 8 -14.75 -47.15 -11.61
C ASP A 8 -13.86 -46.21 -10.78
N PRO A 9 -12.61 -46.61 -10.47
CA PRO A 9 -11.77 -45.84 -9.56
C PRO A 9 -11.46 -44.46 -10.15
N ASP A 10 -11.32 -44.38 -11.47
CA ASP A 10 -11.02 -43.15 -12.19
C ASP A 10 -12.23 -42.19 -12.15
N GLY A 11 -13.44 -42.73 -12.34
CA GLY A 11 -14.69 -41.98 -12.19
C GLY A 11 -14.90 -41.43 -10.76
N HIS A 12 -14.57 -42.23 -9.74
CA HIS A 12 -14.62 -41.78 -8.35
C HIS A 12 -13.62 -40.66 -8.04
N VAL A 13 -12.37 -40.78 -8.52
CA VAL A 13 -11.35 -39.75 -8.35
C VAL A 13 -11.74 -38.46 -9.09
N LEU A 14 -12.27 -38.56 -10.31
CA LEU A 14 -12.71 -37.40 -11.08
C LEU A 14 -13.84 -36.64 -10.38
N ASN A 15 -14.85 -37.34 -9.86
CA ASN A 15 -15.95 -36.72 -9.11
C ASN A 15 -15.44 -36.04 -7.84
N SER A 16 -14.54 -36.68 -7.10
CA SER A 16 -13.92 -36.09 -5.90
C SER A 16 -13.11 -34.82 -6.23
N LEU A 17 -12.41 -34.80 -7.37
CA LEU A 17 -11.70 -33.62 -7.85
C LEU A 17 -12.66 -32.49 -8.22
N ILE A 18 -13.75 -32.78 -8.94
CA ILE A 18 -14.78 -31.80 -9.30
C ILE A 18 -15.38 -31.15 -8.06
N GLU A 19 -15.76 -31.95 -7.06
CA GLU A 19 -16.30 -31.43 -5.79
C GLU A 19 -15.30 -30.54 -5.05
N THR A 20 -14.03 -30.96 -5.03
CA THR A 20 -12.94 -30.18 -4.41
C THR A 20 -12.74 -28.84 -5.12
N VAL A 21 -12.73 -28.81 -6.45
CA VAL A 21 -12.60 -27.58 -7.24
C VAL A 21 -13.80 -26.66 -7.01
N MET A 22 -15.03 -27.18 -7.02
CA MET A 22 -16.24 -26.38 -6.74
C MET A 22 -16.20 -25.77 -5.33
N ARG A 23 -15.74 -26.52 -4.33
CA ARG A 23 -15.54 -26.02 -2.97
C ARG A 23 -14.51 -24.89 -2.93
N LEU A 24 -13.34 -25.10 -3.54
CA LEU A 24 -12.28 -24.09 -3.58
C LEU A 24 -12.71 -22.82 -4.32
N GLN A 25 -13.47 -22.94 -5.40
CA GLN A 25 -14.04 -21.78 -6.12
C GLN A 25 -14.93 -20.94 -5.19
N ARG A 26 -15.77 -21.59 -4.37
CA ARG A 26 -16.63 -20.90 -3.40
C ARG A 26 -15.82 -20.23 -2.30
N GLU A 27 -14.82 -20.92 -1.75
CA GLU A 27 -13.93 -20.36 -0.72
C GLU A 27 -13.13 -19.16 -1.25
N PHE A 28 -12.61 -19.25 -2.48
CA PHE A 28 -11.93 -18.14 -3.14
C PHE A 28 -12.85 -16.93 -3.36
N ALA A 29 -14.08 -17.16 -3.80
CA ALA A 29 -15.08 -16.08 -3.96
C ALA A 29 -15.39 -15.40 -2.62
N ASN A 30 -15.57 -16.18 -1.55
CA ASN A 30 -15.80 -15.65 -0.20
C ASN A 30 -14.60 -14.85 0.32
N LEU A 31 -13.37 -15.36 0.12
CA LEU A 31 -12.15 -14.68 0.52
C LEU A 31 -11.97 -13.36 -0.25
N LYS A 32 -12.18 -13.37 -1.57
CA LYS A 32 -12.13 -12.17 -2.41
C LYS A 32 -13.15 -11.13 -1.94
N TYR A 33 -14.37 -11.56 -1.62
CA TYR A 33 -15.42 -10.66 -1.11
C TYR A 33 -15.04 -10.04 0.24
N ALA A 34 -14.56 -10.84 1.19
CA ALA A 34 -14.12 -10.36 2.50
C ALA A 34 -12.96 -9.37 2.37
N PHE A 35 -11.95 -9.72 1.56
CA PHE A 35 -10.79 -8.88 1.29
C PHE A 35 -11.16 -7.54 0.68
N LEU A 36 -11.99 -7.53 -0.38
CA LEU A 36 -12.44 -6.30 -1.03
C LEU A 36 -13.28 -5.42 -0.10
N THR A 37 -14.07 -6.02 0.80
CA THR A 37 -14.84 -5.27 1.80
C THR A 37 -13.92 -4.49 2.73
N VAL A 38 -12.89 -5.14 3.27
CA VAL A 38 -11.90 -4.47 4.15
C VAL A 38 -11.13 -3.40 3.39
N HIS A 39 -10.68 -3.72 2.17
CA HIS A 39 -9.96 -2.75 1.33
C HIS A 39 -10.82 -1.51 1.05
N LYS A 40 -12.06 -1.69 0.58
CA LYS A 40 -12.98 -0.58 0.28
C LYS A 40 -13.34 0.23 1.51
N ALA A 41 -13.55 -0.40 2.66
CA ALA A 41 -13.81 0.32 3.92
C ALA A 41 -12.64 1.23 4.29
N ARG A 42 -11.41 0.74 4.14
CA ARG A 42 -10.19 1.53 4.39
C ARG A 42 -10.02 2.67 3.39
N SER A 43 -10.26 2.41 2.11
CA SER A 43 -10.21 3.43 1.06
C SER A 43 -11.28 4.49 1.26
N PHE A 44 -12.49 4.10 1.66
CA PHE A 44 -13.57 5.03 2.03
C PHE A 44 -13.18 5.93 3.20
N GLY A 45 -12.60 5.37 4.26
CA GLY A 45 -12.20 6.14 5.44
C GLY A 45 -11.03 7.10 5.21
N SER A 46 -10.09 6.75 4.33
CA SER A 46 -8.93 7.60 4.01
C SER A 46 -9.13 8.50 2.78
N GLY A 47 -10.15 8.23 1.97
CA GLY A 47 -10.33 8.86 0.65
C GLY A 47 -9.34 8.41 -0.42
N SER A 48 -8.45 7.44 -0.13
CA SER A 48 -7.39 6.99 -1.03
C SER A 48 -7.35 5.47 -1.19
N GLU A 49 -7.11 5.01 -2.42
CA GLU A 49 -6.79 3.60 -2.68
C GLU A 49 -5.38 3.23 -2.17
N ARG A 50 -4.50 4.23 -2.00
CA ARG A 50 -3.16 4.07 -1.44
C ARG A 50 -3.24 3.95 0.08
N LEU A 51 -2.38 3.11 0.65
CA LEU A 51 -2.18 3.01 2.11
C LEU A 51 -0.92 3.73 2.48
N TYR A 52 -0.96 4.49 3.57
CA TYR A 52 0.23 5.01 4.22
C TYR A 52 0.30 4.42 5.62
N VAL A 53 1.40 3.74 5.94
CA VAL A 53 1.63 3.14 7.26
C VAL A 53 2.99 3.53 7.78
N THR A 54 3.05 3.85 9.07
CA THR A 54 4.30 4.02 9.79
C THR A 54 4.53 2.86 10.75
N ASN A 55 5.78 2.42 10.87
CA ASN A 55 6.24 1.56 11.96
C ASN A 55 6.65 2.37 13.21
N LYS A 56 6.48 3.71 13.18
CA LYS A 56 6.82 4.71 14.21
C LYS A 56 8.32 4.96 14.42
N GLU A 57 9.18 4.34 13.63
CA GLU A 57 10.60 4.63 13.66
C GLU A 57 10.90 6.01 13.07
N VAL A 58 12.08 6.52 13.42
CA VAL A 58 12.61 7.78 12.89
C VAL A 58 13.96 7.48 12.24
N LYS A 59 14.11 7.83 10.97
CA LYS A 59 15.29 7.56 10.13
C LYS A 59 15.52 8.70 9.14
N ASN A 60 16.72 8.79 8.61
CA ASN A 60 17.03 9.61 7.44
C ASN A 60 16.51 8.94 6.15
N PHE A 61 16.76 9.56 4.99
CA PHE A 61 16.18 9.11 3.72
C PHE A 61 16.78 7.77 3.23
N GLU A 62 18.08 7.58 3.39
CA GLU A 62 18.86 6.47 2.82
C GLU A 62 18.23 5.07 3.07
N PRO A 63 17.86 4.67 4.30
CA PRO A 63 17.33 3.34 4.56
C PRO A 63 15.87 3.15 4.13
N LEU A 64 15.13 4.21 3.75
CA LEU A 64 13.68 4.12 3.50
C LEU A 64 13.33 3.21 2.33
N GLY A 65 14.17 3.18 1.29
CA GLY A 65 13.95 2.31 0.13
C GLY A 65 13.95 0.83 0.54
N GLU A 66 14.91 0.43 1.36
CA GLU A 66 15.01 -0.93 1.87
C GLU A 66 13.88 -1.24 2.87
N ILE A 67 13.64 -0.36 3.85
CA ILE A 67 12.59 -0.57 4.85
C ILE A 67 11.21 -0.76 4.18
N CYS A 68 10.86 0.12 3.25
CA CYS A 68 9.55 0.03 2.61
C CYS A 68 9.46 -1.15 1.65
N SER A 69 10.51 -1.48 0.90
CA SER A 69 10.49 -2.64 0.01
C SER A 69 10.42 -3.97 0.75
N GLN A 70 11.14 -4.13 1.87
CA GLN A 70 11.07 -5.31 2.73
C GLN A 70 9.67 -5.49 3.36
N ALA A 71 8.98 -4.39 3.65
CA ALA A 71 7.59 -4.43 4.09
C ALA A 71 6.59 -4.80 2.97
N GLY A 72 7.01 -4.86 1.70
CA GLY A 72 6.15 -5.02 0.54
C GLY A 72 5.50 -3.72 0.05
N GLY A 73 6.02 -2.58 0.49
CA GLY A 73 5.60 -1.23 0.11
C GLY A 73 6.69 -0.48 -0.67
N ARG A 74 6.53 0.84 -0.73
CA ARG A 74 7.46 1.78 -1.37
C ARG A 74 7.53 3.08 -0.57
N ILE A 75 8.53 3.92 -0.85
CA ILE A 75 8.53 5.29 -0.32
C ILE A 75 7.28 6.01 -0.83
N PRO A 76 6.58 6.80 0.01
CA PRO A 76 5.41 7.56 -0.41
C PRO A 76 5.65 8.38 -1.66
N SER A 77 4.76 8.25 -2.64
CA SER A 77 4.78 9.04 -3.87
C SER A 77 3.37 9.52 -4.21
N PRO A 78 2.76 10.43 -3.43
CA PRO A 78 1.41 10.91 -3.72
C PRO A 78 1.34 11.62 -5.07
N GLN A 79 0.47 11.14 -5.96
CA GLN A 79 0.26 11.65 -7.32
C GLN A 79 -1.12 12.33 -7.50
N LEU A 80 -1.93 12.37 -6.45
CA LEU A 80 -3.27 12.97 -6.44
C LEU A 80 -3.55 13.65 -5.09
N GLU A 81 -4.46 14.62 -5.08
CA GLU A 81 -4.85 15.37 -3.88
C GLU A 81 -5.34 14.45 -2.74
N ASN A 82 -6.17 13.46 -3.07
CA ASN A 82 -6.69 12.50 -2.08
C ASN A 82 -5.60 11.59 -1.51
N GLN A 83 -4.59 11.24 -2.32
CA GLN A 83 -3.41 10.50 -1.85
C GLN A 83 -2.58 11.35 -0.89
N ASN A 84 -2.37 12.64 -1.20
CA ASN A 84 -1.63 13.54 -0.33
C ASN A 84 -2.36 13.79 1.00
N LYS A 85 -3.70 13.97 0.96
CA LYS A 85 -4.52 14.07 2.18
C LYS A 85 -4.44 12.82 3.06
N ALA A 86 -4.51 11.63 2.45
CA ALA A 86 -4.37 10.37 3.19
C ALA A 86 -2.98 10.24 3.83
N PHE A 87 -1.92 10.61 3.11
CA PHE A 87 -0.56 10.64 3.64
C PHE A 87 -0.43 11.64 4.81
N ALA A 88 -0.88 12.88 4.62
CA ALA A 88 -0.88 13.93 5.64
C ALA A 88 -1.62 13.51 6.93
N SER A 89 -2.73 12.77 6.81
CA SER A 89 -3.47 12.27 7.98
C SER A 89 -2.65 11.31 8.87
N VAL A 90 -1.68 10.59 8.30
CA VAL A 90 -0.74 9.77 9.07
C VAL A 90 0.26 10.68 9.79
N LEU A 91 0.78 11.69 9.09
CA LEU A 91 1.75 12.65 9.64
C LEU A 91 1.17 13.46 10.79
N GLU A 92 -0.05 13.97 10.62
CA GLU A 92 -0.82 14.70 11.63
C GLU A 92 -1.04 13.85 12.89
N ARG A 93 -1.48 12.59 12.74
CA ARG A 93 -1.71 11.67 13.85
C ARG A 93 -0.46 11.41 14.70
N HIS A 94 0.70 11.49 14.08
CA HIS A 94 1.99 11.28 14.72
C HIS A 94 2.74 12.57 15.04
N ASN A 95 2.19 13.73 14.65
CA ASN A 95 2.80 15.06 14.74
C ASN A 95 4.26 15.09 14.26
N LYS A 96 4.53 14.49 13.09
CA LYS A 96 5.87 14.36 12.50
C LYS A 96 5.81 14.45 10.99
N ALA A 97 6.82 15.08 10.38
CA ALA A 97 7.06 15.04 8.95
C ALA A 97 7.60 13.67 8.51
N ALA A 98 7.43 13.36 7.22
CA ALA A 98 7.99 12.17 6.58
C ALA A 98 8.45 12.48 5.15
N TYR A 99 9.41 11.72 4.67
CA TYR A 99 9.87 11.82 3.30
C TYR A 99 8.84 11.28 2.30
N LEU A 100 8.90 11.83 1.09
CA LEU A 100 8.22 11.33 -0.10
C LEU A 100 9.15 11.45 -1.32
N VAL A 101 8.77 10.81 -2.42
CA VAL A 101 9.42 10.96 -3.72
C VAL A 101 8.45 11.62 -4.70
N VAL A 102 8.96 12.56 -5.49
CA VAL A 102 8.19 13.23 -6.55
C VAL A 102 8.40 12.46 -7.85
N GLY A 103 7.31 11.93 -8.43
CA GLY A 103 7.38 11.20 -9.69
C GLY A 103 7.42 12.11 -10.92
N ASP A 104 8.02 11.64 -12.01
CA ASP A 104 8.27 12.42 -13.24
C ASP A 104 6.98 12.91 -13.94
N SER A 105 5.87 12.18 -13.80
CA SER A 105 4.59 12.50 -14.45
C SER A 105 3.62 13.27 -13.54
N ALA A 106 4.13 13.94 -12.51
CA ALA A 106 3.32 14.56 -11.46
C ALA A 106 2.46 15.72 -12.01
N ASN A 107 1.25 15.40 -12.47
CA ASN A 107 0.18 16.38 -12.70
C ASN A 107 -0.29 17.06 -11.40
N PHE A 108 0.20 16.59 -10.26
CA PHE A 108 -0.14 17.06 -8.92
C PHE A 108 1.14 17.26 -8.11
N THR A 109 1.25 18.41 -7.45
CA THR A 109 2.25 18.67 -6.42
C THR A 109 1.59 19.40 -5.26
N ASN A 110 2.20 19.37 -4.07
CA ASN A 110 1.70 20.12 -2.91
C ASN A 110 2.81 20.94 -2.23
N TRP A 111 3.70 21.54 -3.04
CA TRP A 111 4.78 22.39 -2.55
C TRP A 111 4.27 23.53 -1.67
N ALA A 112 4.96 23.78 -0.56
CA ALA A 112 4.75 24.96 0.26
C ALA A 112 5.14 26.23 -0.51
N ALA A 113 4.71 27.39 -0.01
CA ALA A 113 5.10 28.66 -0.60
C ALA A 113 6.63 28.85 -0.53
N GLY A 114 7.26 29.08 -1.67
CA GLY A 114 8.72 29.22 -1.77
C GLY A 114 9.46 27.93 -2.08
N GLU A 115 8.77 26.79 -2.21
CA GLU A 115 9.34 25.49 -2.51
C GLU A 115 9.13 25.08 -3.99
N PRO A 116 9.97 24.19 -4.54
CA PRO A 116 11.17 23.62 -3.92
C PRO A 116 12.31 24.63 -3.78
N ASN A 117 13.01 24.61 -2.66
CA ASN A 117 14.25 25.35 -2.45
C ASN A 117 15.47 24.43 -2.44
N GLU A 118 16.29 24.45 -3.49
CA GLU A 118 17.48 23.58 -3.59
C GLU A 118 18.52 23.83 -2.48
N ALA A 119 18.52 25.04 -1.88
CA ALA A 119 19.42 25.34 -0.76
C ALA A 119 19.08 24.55 0.52
N ASP A 120 17.82 24.11 0.66
CA ASP A 120 17.36 23.35 1.84
C ASP A 120 17.60 21.84 1.69
N GLY A 121 17.92 21.38 0.49
CA GLY A 121 18.35 20.02 0.19
C GLY A 121 17.68 19.41 -1.04
N THR A 122 18.02 18.16 -1.34
CA THR A 122 17.57 17.44 -2.54
C THR A 122 16.45 16.43 -2.26
N CYS A 123 16.22 16.07 -1.00
CA CYS A 123 15.11 15.21 -0.61
C CYS A 123 13.85 16.03 -0.41
N VAL A 124 12.69 15.36 -0.47
CA VAL A 124 11.39 16.01 -0.30
C VAL A 124 10.70 15.45 0.93
N LYS A 125 10.24 16.31 1.83
CA LYS A 125 9.42 15.92 2.99
C LYS A 125 8.06 16.59 2.92
N ALA A 126 7.04 15.93 3.45
CA ALA A 126 5.76 16.55 3.76
C ALA A 126 5.67 16.86 5.25
N ASP A 127 5.10 18.01 5.59
CA ASP A 127 4.73 18.35 6.97
C ASP A 127 3.37 17.73 7.38
N THR A 128 2.91 18.05 8.59
CA THR A 128 1.64 17.54 9.14
C THR A 128 0.41 18.03 8.39
N HIS A 129 0.52 19.09 7.58
CA HIS A 129 -0.55 19.59 6.73
C HIS A 129 -0.47 19.03 5.30
N GLY A 130 0.54 18.21 5.03
CA GLY A 130 0.79 17.61 3.72
C GLY A 130 1.52 18.53 2.75
N SER A 131 1.98 19.72 3.18
CA SER A 131 2.75 20.63 2.34
C SER A 131 4.17 20.11 2.17
N TRP A 132 4.69 20.17 0.95
CA TRP A 132 6.00 19.61 0.59
C TRP A 132 7.07 20.68 0.69
N HIS A 133 8.23 20.27 1.23
CA HIS A 133 9.41 21.11 1.42
C HIS A 133 10.63 20.37 0.93
N SER A 134 11.56 21.08 0.32
CA SER A 134 12.93 20.59 0.16
C SER A 134 13.55 20.33 1.54
N ALA A 135 14.36 19.29 1.63
CA ALA A 135 14.96 18.87 2.89
C ALA A 135 16.31 18.19 2.67
N SER A 136 17.17 18.32 3.68
CA SER A 136 18.35 17.48 3.79
C SER A 136 17.94 16.01 3.84
N CYS A 137 18.61 15.17 3.07
CA CYS A 137 18.41 13.72 3.10
C CYS A 137 18.88 13.06 4.41
N ASP A 138 19.61 13.78 5.25
CA ASP A 138 20.11 13.33 6.55
C ASP A 138 19.17 13.68 7.73
N GLU A 139 18.07 14.40 7.47
CA GLU A 139 17.09 14.73 8.51
C GLU A 139 16.37 13.47 9.01
N ASN A 140 16.29 13.31 10.33
CA ASN A 140 15.64 12.17 10.95
C ASN A 140 14.11 12.39 11.01
N LEU A 141 13.38 11.74 10.10
CA LEU A 141 11.93 11.88 9.92
C LEU A 141 11.17 10.58 10.17
N LEU A 142 9.84 10.67 10.30
CA LEU A 142 8.98 9.50 10.51
C LEU A 142 9.07 8.56 9.30
N VAL A 143 9.36 7.29 9.55
CA VAL A 143 9.28 6.26 8.51
C VAL A 143 7.82 6.04 8.17
N VAL A 144 7.44 6.33 6.93
CA VAL A 144 6.12 6.01 6.37
C VAL A 144 6.33 5.31 5.05
N CYS A 145 5.59 4.22 4.82
CA CYS A 145 5.61 3.47 3.58
C CYS A 145 4.24 3.53 2.92
N GLU A 146 4.25 3.64 1.59
CA GLU A 146 3.08 3.51 0.75
C GLU A 146 2.88 2.04 0.35
N PHE A 147 1.63 1.58 0.45
CA PHE A 147 1.20 0.29 -0.08
C PHE A 147 0.03 0.51 -1.02
N TYR A 148 0.01 -0.22 -2.11
CA TYR A 148 -1.13 -0.26 -3.01
C TYR A 148 -1.35 -1.69 -3.46
N PHE A 149 -2.60 -2.01 -3.73
CA PHE A 149 -2.96 -3.34 -4.19
C PHE A 149 -2.60 -3.44 -5.68
N ILE A 150 -1.85 -4.48 -6.02
CA ILE A 150 -1.76 -4.98 -7.38
C ILE A 150 -2.88 -6.03 -7.48
N LEU A 151 -3.87 -5.77 -8.32
CA LEU A 151 -4.75 -6.83 -8.82
C LEU A 151 -4.14 -7.39 -10.10
#